data_AF-R6CWW1-F1
#
_entry.id   AF-R6CWW1-F1
#
_cell.length_a   1.000
_cell.length_b   1.000
_cell.length_c   1.000
_cell.angle_alpha   90.00
_cell.angle_beta   90.00
_cell.angle_gamma   90.00
#
_symmetry.space_group_name_H-M   'P 1'
#
loop_
_entity.id
_entity.type
_entity.pdbx_description
1 polymer ?
#
loop_
_entity_poly.entity_id
_entity_poly.type
_entity_poly.pdbx_seq_one_letter_code
_entity_poly.pdbx_strand_id
1 'polypeptide(L)'
;MASPRPYSRLYQLTGTKCFANKYPVEGYALDSKSLPAEVTKGAEFTAHEYMPEAVKTALIEAYKDPIVKEMEESAKKVGGHGGMDFIMDSRLIYCLRNGLPLDMDVYDLAEWCCLIPLSKISIEKGNAPVEVPDFTRGSWNKVQGYNHAFVAK
;
A
#
# COMPACT_ATOMS: atom_id res chain seq x y z
N MET A 1 15.31 -18.69 13.06
CA MET A 1 15.20 -18.05 14.39
C MET A 1 14.52 -16.71 14.20
N ALA A 2 13.38 -16.45 14.84
CA ALA A 2 12.79 -15.11 14.84
C ALA A 2 13.47 -14.29 15.95
N SER A 3 14.10 -13.16 15.60
CA SER A 3 14.62 -12.24 16.62
C SER A 3 13.46 -11.72 17.48
N PRO A 4 13.62 -11.61 18.81
CA PRO A 4 12.56 -11.12 19.69
C PRO A 4 12.34 -9.62 19.44
N ARG A 5 11.35 -9.30 18.61
CA ARG A 5 10.95 -7.93 18.28
C ARG A 5 9.43 -7.87 18.10
N PRO A 6 8.79 -6.72 18.35
CA PRO A 6 7.38 -6.55 18.02
C PRO A 6 7.10 -6.80 16.54
N TYR A 7 5.90 -7.29 16.25
CA TYR A 7 5.47 -7.53 14.88
C TYR A 7 5.46 -6.22 14.09
N SER A 8 6.08 -6.22 12.92
CA SER A 8 6.07 -5.09 12.00
C SER A 8 6.33 -5.54 10.57
N ARG A 9 5.53 -4.99 9.64
CA ARG A 9 5.70 -5.13 8.18
C ARG A 9 6.58 -4.04 7.57
N LEU A 10 7.11 -3.14 8.40
CA LEU A 10 7.95 -2.00 7.98
C LEU A 10 7.27 -1.09 6.94
N TYR A 11 5.97 -0.87 7.09
CA TYR A 11 5.26 0.10 6.24
C TYR A 11 5.78 1.51 6.47
N GLN A 12 6.54 1.98 5.48
CA GLN A 12 7.13 3.30 5.43
C GLN A 12 7.12 3.78 3.97
N LEU A 13 6.77 5.04 3.77
CA LEU A 13 6.80 5.70 2.48
C LEU A 13 7.49 7.05 2.63
N THR A 14 8.48 7.32 1.80
CA THR A 14 9.23 8.58 1.78
C THR A 14 9.18 9.16 0.38
N GLY A 15 8.64 10.36 0.26
CA GLY A 15 8.62 11.15 -0.96
C GLY A 15 9.32 12.49 -0.76
N THR A 16 9.46 13.26 -1.84
CA THR A 16 10.09 14.60 -1.78
C THR A 16 9.29 15.64 -0.98
N LYS A 17 8.02 15.36 -0.69
CA LYS A 17 7.10 16.27 0.01
C LYS A 17 6.44 15.66 1.25
N CYS A 18 6.70 14.38 1.53
CA CYS A 18 5.98 13.67 2.56
C CYS A 18 6.75 12.47 3.11
N PHE A 19 6.38 12.10 4.33
CA PHE A 19 6.77 10.85 4.97
C PHE A 19 5.55 10.21 5.63
N ALA A 20 5.43 8.90 5.54
CA ALA A 20 4.40 8.12 6.22
C ALA A 20 5.04 6.88 6.84
N ASN A 21 4.63 6.54 8.06
CA ASN A 21 5.18 5.39 8.78
C ASN A 21 4.10 4.76 9.66
N LYS A 22 4.13 3.43 9.82
CA LYS A 22 3.21 2.72 10.72
C LYS A 22 3.84 2.30 12.04
N TYR A 23 5.11 1.89 12.04
CA TYR A 23 5.80 1.35 13.22
C TYR A 23 7.19 1.98 13.35
N PRO A 24 7.65 2.36 14.55
CA PRO A 24 7.05 2.13 15.87
C PRO A 24 5.92 3.10 16.21
N VAL A 25 5.88 4.27 15.58
CA VAL A 25 4.83 5.27 15.75
C VAL A 25 4.16 5.48 14.40
N GLU A 26 2.84 5.38 14.38
CA GLU A 26 2.04 5.62 13.18
C GLU A 26 1.82 7.12 12.98
N GLY A 27 2.40 7.68 11.93
CA GLY A 27 2.34 9.11 11.68
C GLY A 27 2.62 9.48 10.23
N TYR A 28 2.24 10.71 9.89
CA TYR A 28 2.47 11.33 8.59
C TYR A 28 3.15 12.68 8.83
N ALA A 29 4.21 12.98 8.07
CA ALA A 29 4.87 14.28 8.09
C ALA A 29 4.77 14.91 6.70
N LEU A 30 4.05 16.02 6.62
CA LEU A 30 3.77 16.80 5.40
C LEU A 30 3.68 18.27 5.79
N ASP A 31 3.98 19.18 4.87
CA ASP A 31 3.69 20.59 5.07
C ASP A 31 2.20 20.85 4.96
N SER A 32 1.63 21.58 5.94
CA SER A 32 0.24 22.04 5.92
C SER A 32 -0.13 22.77 4.62
N LYS A 33 0.81 23.52 4.03
CA LYS A 33 0.66 24.22 2.74
C LYS A 33 0.47 23.28 1.53
N SER A 34 0.84 22.02 1.68
CA SER A 34 0.67 20.99 0.64
C SER A 34 -0.64 20.21 0.78
N LEU A 35 -1.46 20.53 1.77
CA LEU A 35 -2.72 19.83 2.08
C LEU A 35 -3.94 20.71 1.82
N PRO A 36 -5.10 20.12 1.48
CA PRO A 36 -6.35 20.87 1.35
C PRO A 36 -6.74 21.59 2.65
N ALA A 37 -7.38 22.75 2.53
CA ALA A 37 -7.82 23.55 3.67
C ALA A 37 -8.84 22.78 4.55
N GLU A 38 -9.63 21.91 3.91
CA GLU A 38 -10.63 21.05 4.55
C GLU A 38 -9.98 20.02 5.50
N VAL A 39 -8.77 19.58 5.18
CA VAL A 39 -7.98 18.63 5.98
C VAL A 39 -7.27 19.37 7.12
N THR A 40 -6.64 20.50 6.83
CA THR A 40 -5.84 21.25 7.82
C THR A 40 -6.70 22.02 8.82
N LYS A 41 -7.92 22.44 8.43
CA LYS A 41 -8.82 23.27 9.25
C LYS A 41 -8.13 24.51 9.84
N GLY A 42 -7.21 25.11 9.09
CA GLY A 42 -6.43 26.28 9.49
C GLY A 42 -5.24 25.99 10.40
N ALA A 43 -4.91 24.73 10.67
CA ALA A 43 -3.69 24.37 11.40
C ALA A 43 -2.45 24.59 10.53
N GLU A 44 -1.43 25.27 11.09
CA GLU A 44 -0.12 25.44 10.48
C GLU A 44 0.89 24.48 11.11
N PHE A 45 1.53 23.68 10.27
CA PHE A 45 2.59 22.74 10.63
C PHE A 45 3.47 22.43 9.42
N THR A 46 4.63 21.83 9.67
CA THR A 46 5.63 21.50 8.64
C THR A 46 5.98 20.02 8.66
N ALA A 47 6.70 19.54 7.64
CA ALA A 47 7.19 18.16 7.57
C ALA A 47 8.35 17.83 8.54
N HIS A 48 8.74 18.76 9.44
CA HIS A 48 9.78 18.52 10.46
C HIS A 48 9.31 17.59 11.60
N GLU A 49 8.00 17.39 11.76
CA GLU A 49 7.39 16.54 12.77
C GLU A 49 6.14 15.83 12.21
N TYR A 50 5.61 14.86 12.95
CA TYR A 50 4.32 14.27 12.60
C TYR A 50 3.21 15.30 12.75
N MET A 51 2.29 15.30 11.79
CA MET A 51 1.15 16.21 11.80
C MET A 51 0.25 15.98 13.02
N PRO A 52 -0.50 17.00 13.47
CA PRO A 52 -1.44 16.86 14.58
C PRO A 52 -2.45 15.73 14.36
N GLU A 53 -2.83 15.02 15.41
CA GLU A 53 -3.72 13.83 15.34
C GLU A 53 -5.07 14.15 14.68
N ALA A 54 -5.62 15.34 14.93
CA ALA A 54 -6.86 15.79 14.30
C ALA A 54 -6.74 15.92 12.78
N VAL A 55 -5.58 16.40 12.31
CA VAL A 55 -5.29 16.54 10.88
C VAL A 55 -5.00 15.18 10.25
N LYS A 56 -4.27 14.30 10.94
CA LYS A 56 -4.08 12.90 10.55
C LYS A 56 -5.40 12.19 10.34
N THR A 57 -6.32 12.31 11.29
CA THR A 57 -7.66 11.69 11.22
C THR A 57 -8.45 12.24 10.03
N ALA A 58 -8.45 13.57 9.84
CA ALA A 58 -9.12 14.19 8.71
C ALA A 58 -8.52 13.76 7.36
N LEU A 59 -7.19 13.62 7.29
CA LEU A 59 -6.47 13.16 6.11
C LEU A 59 -6.85 11.71 5.76
N ILE A 60 -6.81 10.81 6.74
CA ILE A 60 -7.19 9.40 6.54
C ILE A 60 -8.61 9.33 6.02
N GLU A 61 -9.56 10.09 6.57
CA GLU A 61 -10.96 10.04 6.13
C GLU A 61 -11.15 10.63 4.72
N ALA A 62 -10.51 11.77 4.43
CA ALA A 62 -10.57 12.42 3.13
C ALA A 62 -10.05 11.51 2.01
N TYR A 63 -8.95 10.80 2.26
CA TYR A 63 -8.29 9.93 1.29
C TYR A 63 -8.61 8.44 1.48
N LYS A 64 -9.57 8.08 2.35
CA LYS A 64 -9.96 6.69 2.55
C LYS A 64 -10.49 6.13 1.22
N ASP A 65 -9.89 5.00 0.83
CA ASP A 65 -10.17 4.33 -0.45
C ASP A 65 -11.66 3.97 -0.58
N PRO A 66 -12.29 4.14 -1.76
CA PRO A 66 -13.70 3.82 -1.98
C PRO A 66 -14.07 2.37 -1.63
N ILE A 67 -13.21 1.39 -1.92
CA ILE A 67 -13.44 -0.02 -1.58
C ILE A 67 -13.51 -0.17 -0.07
N VAL A 68 -12.58 0.48 0.66
CA VAL A 68 -12.59 0.47 2.12
C VAL A 68 -13.86 1.14 2.65
N LYS A 69 -14.26 2.30 2.12
CA LYS A 69 -15.50 2.98 2.54
C LYS A 69 -16.73 2.08 2.38
N GLU A 70 -16.83 1.34 1.28
CA GLU A 70 -17.96 0.46 1.01
C GLU A 70 -17.94 -0.81 1.88
N MET A 71 -16.75 -1.35 2.16
CA MET A 71 -16.60 -2.70 2.71
C MET A 71 -16.15 -2.75 4.18
N GLU A 72 -15.69 -1.64 4.78
CA GLU A 72 -15.03 -1.60 6.09
C GLU A 72 -15.87 -2.25 7.21
N GLU A 73 -17.17 -1.98 7.26
CA GLU A 73 -18.04 -2.56 8.30
C GLU A 73 -18.16 -4.09 8.15
N SER A 74 -18.38 -4.57 6.92
CA SER A 74 -18.49 -6.00 6.62
C SER A 74 -17.16 -6.70 6.87
N ALA A 75 -16.06 -6.09 6.46
CA ALA A 75 -14.70 -6.58 6.65
C ALA A 75 -14.36 -6.76 8.13
N LYS A 76 -14.72 -5.79 8.99
CA LYS A 76 -14.53 -5.90 10.45
C LYS A 76 -15.38 -6.98 11.09
N LYS A 77 -16.62 -7.18 10.61
CA LYS A 77 -17.54 -8.20 11.14
C LYS A 77 -17.08 -9.62 10.79
N VAL A 78 -16.64 -9.86 9.55
CA VAL A 78 -16.17 -11.17 9.10
C VAL A 78 -14.78 -11.49 9.67
N GLY A 79 -13.89 -10.49 9.74
CA GLY A 79 -12.54 -10.63 10.28
C GLY A 79 -11.51 -11.07 9.22
N GLY A 80 -10.40 -11.66 9.70
CA GLY A 80 -9.21 -11.96 8.88
C GLY A 80 -8.21 -10.81 8.85
N HIS A 81 -7.17 -10.88 9.67
CA HIS A 81 -6.12 -9.85 9.82
C HIS A 81 -6.62 -8.39 9.93
N GLY A 82 -7.74 -8.16 10.63
CA GLY A 82 -8.36 -6.84 10.78
C GLY A 82 -9.33 -6.45 9.65
N GLY A 83 -9.70 -7.40 8.79
CA GLY A 83 -10.65 -7.25 7.69
C GLY A 83 -10.01 -7.18 6.29
N MET A 84 -8.67 -7.12 6.20
CA MET A 84 -7.97 -7.04 4.92
C MET A 84 -8.19 -8.30 4.06
N ASP A 85 -8.28 -9.47 4.68
CA ASP A 85 -8.46 -10.75 3.97
C ASP A 85 -9.83 -10.77 3.27
N PHE A 86 -10.87 -10.30 3.97
CA PHE A 86 -12.22 -10.19 3.42
C PHE A 86 -12.27 -9.27 2.19
N ILE A 87 -11.61 -8.11 2.26
CA ILE A 87 -11.56 -7.17 1.14
C ILE A 87 -10.83 -7.80 -0.06
N MET A 88 -9.69 -8.45 0.19
CA MET A 88 -8.91 -9.15 -0.84
C MET A 88 -9.73 -10.22 -1.55
N ASP A 89 -10.36 -11.12 -0.81
CA ASP A 89 -11.16 -12.22 -1.38
C ASP A 89 -12.39 -11.69 -2.11
N SER A 90 -13.05 -10.66 -1.55
CA SER A 90 -14.21 -10.04 -2.19
C SER A 90 -13.86 -9.38 -3.52
N ARG A 91 -12.70 -8.69 -3.59
CA ARG A 91 -12.20 -8.08 -4.82
C ARG A 91 -11.84 -9.12 -5.88
N LEU A 92 -11.16 -10.20 -5.48
CA LEU A 92 -10.87 -11.33 -6.36
C LEU A 92 -12.17 -11.90 -6.96
N ILE A 93 -13.14 -12.24 -6.12
CA ILE A 93 -14.43 -12.80 -6.56
C ILE A 93 -15.18 -11.81 -7.45
N TYR A 94 -15.18 -10.52 -7.10
CA TYR A 94 -15.82 -9.48 -7.91
C TYR A 94 -15.23 -9.41 -9.32
N CYS A 95 -13.90 -9.40 -9.46
CA CYS A 95 -13.27 -9.35 -10.78
C CYS A 95 -13.59 -10.60 -11.59
N LEU A 96 -13.53 -11.79 -10.98
CA LEU A 96 -13.86 -13.06 -11.64
C LEU A 96 -15.32 -13.10 -12.12
N ARG A 97 -16.26 -12.65 -11.29
CA ARG A 97 -17.69 -12.63 -11.64
C ARG A 97 -18.03 -11.67 -12.77
N ASN A 98 -17.27 -10.60 -12.94
CA ASN A 98 -17.54 -9.54 -13.91
C ASN A 98 -16.59 -9.56 -15.12
N GLY A 99 -15.67 -10.52 -15.21
CA GLY A 99 -14.70 -10.59 -16.31
C GLY A 99 -13.73 -9.41 -16.34
N LEU A 100 -13.38 -8.87 -15.16
CA LEU A 100 -12.45 -7.74 -15.02
C LEU A 100 -11.01 -8.24 -14.78
N PRO A 101 -9.99 -7.45 -15.12
CA PRO A 101 -8.62 -7.75 -14.70
C PRO A 101 -8.53 -7.81 -13.17
N LEU A 102 -7.63 -8.66 -12.68
CA LEU A 102 -7.35 -8.75 -11.25
C LEU A 102 -6.58 -7.52 -10.77
N ASP A 103 -6.76 -7.18 -9.49
CA ASP A 103 -6.03 -6.07 -8.85
C ASP A 103 -4.51 -6.34 -8.75
N MET A 104 -4.12 -7.62 -8.72
CA MET A 104 -2.73 -8.09 -8.78
C MET A 104 -2.70 -9.28 -9.74
N ASP A 105 -1.86 -9.22 -10.77
CA ASP A 105 -1.79 -10.25 -11.81
C ASP A 105 -0.62 -11.24 -11.63
N VAL A 106 -0.45 -12.13 -12.61
CA VAL A 106 0.59 -13.17 -12.55
C VAL A 106 2.01 -12.60 -12.63
N TYR A 107 2.19 -11.45 -13.29
CA TYR A 107 3.48 -10.81 -13.42
C TYR A 107 3.87 -10.11 -12.12
N ASP A 108 2.90 -9.46 -11.45
CA ASP A 108 3.10 -8.91 -10.10
C ASP A 108 3.52 -10.02 -9.12
N LEU A 109 2.82 -11.16 -9.16
CA LEU A 109 3.15 -12.33 -8.34
C LEU A 109 4.56 -12.86 -8.64
N ALA A 110 4.92 -12.99 -9.91
CA ALA A 110 6.23 -13.46 -10.31
C ALA A 110 7.35 -12.51 -9.84
N GLU A 111 7.15 -11.21 -9.97
CA GLU A 111 8.07 -10.18 -9.50
C GLU A 111 8.27 -10.24 -7.98
N TRP A 112 7.19 -10.38 -7.20
CA TRP A 112 7.31 -10.45 -5.74
C TRP A 112 7.94 -11.76 -5.27
N CYS A 113 7.56 -12.89 -5.88
CA CYS A 113 8.09 -14.20 -5.50
C CYS A 113 9.55 -14.40 -5.92
N CYS A 114 10.04 -13.71 -6.97
CA CYS A 114 11.42 -13.88 -7.43
C CYS A 114 12.46 -13.40 -6.39
N LEU A 115 12.07 -12.55 -5.44
CA LEU A 115 12.96 -12.11 -4.36
C LEU A 115 13.53 -13.28 -3.54
N ILE A 116 12.78 -14.38 -3.38
CA ILE A 116 13.23 -15.57 -2.64
C ILE A 116 14.46 -16.21 -3.33
N PRO A 117 14.39 -16.66 -4.60
CA PRO A 117 15.57 -17.22 -5.27
C PRO A 117 16.67 -16.19 -5.56
N LEU A 118 16.33 -14.94 -5.89
CA LEU A 118 17.33 -13.92 -6.20
C LEU A 118 18.15 -13.52 -4.98
N SER A 119 17.53 -13.40 -3.80
CA SER A 119 18.25 -13.12 -2.55
C SER A 119 19.20 -14.25 -2.17
N LYS A 120 18.79 -15.51 -2.39
CA LYS A 120 19.68 -16.67 -2.24
C LYS A 120 20.91 -16.56 -3.15
N ILE A 121 20.70 -16.28 -4.44
CA ILE A 121 21.80 -16.11 -5.41
C ILE A 121 22.72 -14.96 -4.98
N SER A 122 22.16 -13.85 -4.50
CA SER A 122 22.93 -12.70 -4.02
C SER A 122 23.85 -13.09 -2.86
N ILE A 123 23.30 -13.77 -1.84
CA ILE A 123 24.06 -14.24 -0.67
C ILE A 123 25.18 -15.21 -1.09
N GLU A 124 24.87 -16.17 -1.96
CA GLU A 124 25.85 -17.15 -2.47
C GLU A 124 26.97 -16.50 -3.27
N LYS A 125 26.73 -15.31 -3.86
CA LYS A 125 27.72 -14.51 -4.58
C LYS A 125 28.35 -13.40 -3.73
N GLY A 126 28.35 -13.54 -2.41
CA GLY A 126 28.98 -12.57 -1.51
C GLY A 126 28.20 -11.25 -1.39
N ASN A 127 26.87 -11.32 -1.41
CA ASN A 127 25.94 -10.18 -1.39
C ASN A 127 26.03 -9.29 -2.64
N ALA A 128 26.44 -9.87 -3.77
CA ALA A 128 26.48 -9.15 -5.05
C ALA A 128 25.05 -8.81 -5.51
N PRO A 129 24.85 -7.65 -6.16
CA PRO A 129 23.58 -7.35 -6.84
C PRO A 129 23.22 -8.43 -7.87
N VAL A 130 21.94 -8.77 -7.94
CA VAL A 130 21.38 -9.71 -8.92
C VAL A 130 20.25 -9.01 -9.65
N GLU A 131 20.23 -9.11 -10.97
CA GLU A 131 19.21 -8.49 -11.81
C GLU A 131 17.84 -9.17 -11.61
N VAL A 132 16.79 -8.35 -11.48
CA VAL A 132 15.41 -8.81 -11.42
C VAL A 132 14.91 -9.03 -12.85
N PRO A 133 14.38 -10.22 -13.20
CA PRO A 133 13.88 -10.47 -14.54
C PRO A 133 12.66 -9.60 -14.88
N ASP A 134 12.61 -9.10 -16.11
CA ASP A 134 11.40 -8.50 -16.66
C ASP A 134 10.40 -9.59 -17.08
N PHE A 135 9.52 -9.97 -16.16
CA PHE A 135 8.47 -10.96 -16.40
C PHE A 135 7.44 -10.52 -17.45
N THR A 136 7.33 -9.21 -17.69
CA THR A 136 6.38 -8.61 -18.66
C THR A 136 6.93 -8.55 -20.09
N ARG A 137 8.24 -8.80 -20.27
CA ARG A 137 8.95 -8.70 -21.56
C ARG A 137 8.75 -7.33 -22.24
N GLY A 138 8.98 -6.28 -21.48
CA GLY A 138 8.86 -4.88 -21.89
C GLY A 138 7.43 -4.35 -21.85
N SER A 139 6.45 -5.14 -21.40
CA SER A 139 5.04 -4.71 -21.36
C SER A 139 4.68 -3.87 -20.13
N TRP A 140 5.55 -3.80 -19.12
CA TRP A 140 5.34 -3.01 -17.89
C TRP A 140 5.05 -1.54 -18.16
N ASN A 141 5.53 -0.99 -19.29
CA ASN A 141 5.34 0.41 -19.66
C ASN A 141 4.04 0.70 -20.44
N LYS A 142 3.24 -0.33 -20.76
CA LYS A 142 2.00 -0.16 -21.54
C LYS A 142 0.89 0.49 -20.73
N VAL A 143 0.86 0.21 -19.43
CA VAL A 143 -0.11 0.80 -18.50
C VAL A 143 0.61 1.82 -17.64
N GLN A 144 0.12 3.06 -17.63
CA GLN A 144 0.70 4.14 -16.85
C GLN A 144 -0.19 4.41 -15.62
N GLY A 145 0.32 4.05 -14.46
CA GLY A 145 -0.42 4.10 -13.19
C GLY A 145 -1.30 2.87 -12.96
N TYR A 146 -1.98 2.84 -11.81
CA TYR A 146 -2.84 1.74 -11.39
C TYR A 146 -4.20 2.28 -10.95
N ASN A 147 -5.28 1.61 -11.37
CA ASN A 147 -6.64 1.87 -10.92
C ASN A 147 -7.38 0.54 -10.78
N HIS A 148 -8.17 0.39 -9.72
CA HIS A 148 -9.05 -0.76 -9.57
C HIS A 148 -10.10 -0.80 -10.69
N ALA A 149 -10.30 -1.98 -11.29
CA ALA A 149 -11.33 -2.18 -12.29
C ALA A 149 -12.71 -2.38 -11.64
N PHE A 150 -13.70 -1.68 -12.20
CA PHE A 150 -15.11 -1.76 -11.80
C PHE A 150 -16.00 -1.90 -13.04
N VAL A 151 -17.19 -2.49 -12.88
CA VAL A 151 -18.21 -2.42 -13.94
C VAL A 151 -18.67 -0.98 -14.11
N ALA A 152 -18.98 -0.59 -15.35
CA ALA A 152 -19.62 0.69 -15.63
C ALA A 152 -20.97 0.77 -14.90
N LYS A 153 -21.27 1.94 -14.32
CA LYS A 153 -22.58 2.24 -13.72
C LYS A 153 -23.63 2.50 -14.78
#